data_AF-E2RUA6-F1
#
_entry.id   AF-E2RUA6-F1
#
_cell.length_a   1.000
_cell.length_b   1.000
_cell.length_c   1.000
_cell.angle_alpha   90.00
_cell.angle_beta   90.00
_cell.angle_gamma   90.00
#
_symmetry.space_group_name_H-M   'P 1'
#
loop_
_entity.id
_entity.type
_entity.pdbx_description
1 polymer ?
#
loop_
_entity_poly.entity_id
_entity_poly.type
_entity_poly.pdbx_seq_one_letter_code
_entity_poly.pdbx_strand_id
1 'polypeptide(L)'
;MATTTADITALEITGNFTADNKVYDGNNSATVLTRTLNGVISPDAVTLTGGTATFSDEDVATGKTVTLTGATLSGADAGNYSLGSVATTQQTSQRWKSLETSQLTIRYTTATTAQRYDQTLNGVISPGCGNLDRRNSNILG
;
A
#
# COMPACT_ATOMS: atom_id res chain seq x y z
N MET A 1 40.05 44.17 -22.97
CA MET A 1 39.30 43.83 -21.73
C MET A 1 39.56 42.35 -21.47
N ALA A 2 40.01 41.99 -20.27
CA ALA A 2 40.24 40.59 -19.91
C ALA A 2 39.03 40.12 -19.08
N THR A 3 38.40 39.02 -19.51
CA THR A 3 37.36 38.33 -18.75
C THR A 3 37.96 37.06 -18.17
N THR A 4 37.76 36.84 -16.87
CA THR A 4 38.03 35.57 -16.20
C THR A 4 36.69 34.88 -15.96
N THR A 5 36.64 33.58 -16.21
CA THR A 5 35.51 32.72 -15.83
C THR A 5 35.85 31.98 -14.54
N ALA A 6 34.85 31.77 -13.70
CA ALA A 6 34.92 30.91 -12.51
C ALA A 6 33.74 29.95 -12.53
N ASP A 7 33.97 28.71 -12.11
CA ASP A 7 32.94 27.70 -12.03
C ASP A 7 32.24 27.74 -10.67
N ILE A 8 30.93 27.50 -10.66
CA ILE A 8 30.14 27.30 -9.45
C ILE A 8 29.75 25.82 -9.41
N THR A 9 30.17 25.12 -8.37
CA THR A 9 29.81 23.71 -8.16
C THR A 9 28.40 23.63 -7.57
N ALA A 10 27.56 22.77 -8.14
CA ALA A 10 26.23 22.48 -7.60
C ALA A 10 26.33 21.87 -6.21
N LEU A 11 25.42 22.26 -5.31
CA LEU A 11 25.35 21.70 -3.96
C LEU A 11 24.66 20.33 -3.99
N GLU A 12 25.34 19.30 -3.49
CA GLU A 12 24.73 17.98 -3.35
C GLU A 12 23.72 17.97 -2.20
N ILE A 13 22.51 17.47 -2.48
CA ILE A 13 21.41 17.30 -1.53
C ILE A 13 20.86 15.88 -1.57
N THR A 14 20.11 15.51 -0.52
CA THR A 14 19.49 14.19 -0.42
C THR A 14 17.97 14.28 -0.48
N GLY A 15 17.35 13.22 -1.00
CA GLY A 15 15.91 13.05 -1.05
C GLY A 15 15.41 12.01 -0.06
N ASN A 16 14.15 12.17 0.34
CA ASN A 16 13.42 11.17 1.10
C ASN A 16 12.04 11.00 0.50
N PHE A 17 11.46 9.83 0.69
CA PHE A 17 10.08 9.57 0.32
C PHE A 17 9.43 8.61 1.31
N THR A 18 8.11 8.61 1.31
CA THR A 18 7.31 7.58 1.97
C THR A 18 6.51 6.83 0.92
N ALA A 19 6.22 5.56 1.22
CA ALA A 19 5.41 4.70 0.36
C ALA A 19 4.26 4.12 1.18
N ASP A 20 3.21 3.70 0.48
CA ASP A 20 2.07 3.04 1.12
C ASP A 20 2.34 1.54 1.31
N ASN A 21 1.62 0.94 2.26
CA ASN A 21 1.46 -0.50 2.29
C ASN A 21 0.65 -0.96 1.07
N LYS A 22 0.76 -2.24 0.72
CA LYS A 22 -0.07 -2.81 -0.34
C LYS A 22 -0.66 -4.15 0.04
N VAL A 23 -1.75 -4.49 -0.65
CA VAL A 23 -2.24 -5.86 -0.73
C VAL A 23 -1.54 -6.53 -1.90
N TYR A 24 -1.16 -7.79 -1.70
CA TYR A 24 -0.50 -8.64 -2.68
C TYR A 24 -1.36 -8.78 -3.93
N ASP A 25 -0.76 -8.43 -5.05
CA ASP A 25 -1.34 -8.41 -6.39
C ASP A 25 -0.41 -9.10 -7.42
N GLY A 26 0.65 -9.78 -6.94
CA GLY A 26 1.64 -10.44 -7.78
C GLY A 26 2.66 -9.50 -8.45
N ASN A 27 2.74 -8.23 -8.06
CA ASN A 27 3.78 -7.31 -8.51
C ASN A 27 4.50 -6.61 -7.34
N ASN A 28 5.70 -6.10 -7.61
CA ASN A 28 6.51 -5.38 -6.63
C ASN A 28 6.34 -3.84 -6.72
N SER A 29 5.36 -3.32 -7.46
CA SER A 29 5.13 -1.88 -7.57
C SER A 29 4.67 -1.30 -6.23
N ALA A 30 5.21 -0.14 -5.86
CA ALA A 30 4.85 0.61 -4.67
C ALA A 30 4.27 2.00 -5.02
N THR A 31 3.34 2.47 -4.18
CA THR A 31 2.76 3.81 -4.30
C THR A 31 3.54 4.78 -3.43
N VAL A 32 4.06 5.87 -4.02
CA VAL A 32 4.72 6.95 -3.26
C VAL A 32 3.66 7.88 -2.68
N LEU A 33 3.77 8.21 -1.39
CA LEU A 33 2.85 9.10 -0.68
C LEU A 33 3.41 10.52 -0.56
N THR A 34 4.67 10.63 -0.10
CA THR A 34 5.32 11.94 0.09
C THR A 34 6.75 11.92 -0.42
N ARG A 35 7.28 13.12 -0.69
CA ARG A 35 8.65 13.37 -1.11
C ARG A 35 9.16 14.62 -0.40
N THR A 36 10.39 14.56 0.08
CA THR A 36 11.06 15.69 0.73
C THR A 36 12.52 15.76 0.31
N LEU A 37 13.13 16.92 0.52
CA LEU A 37 14.55 17.16 0.28
C LEU A 37 15.21 17.66 1.56
N ASN A 38 16.48 17.31 1.71
CA ASN A 38 17.33 17.76 2.80
C ASN A 38 18.55 18.49 2.22
N GLY A 39 18.79 19.72 2.69
CA GLY A 39 19.90 20.55 2.23
C GLY A 39 19.54 21.67 1.25
N VAL A 40 18.27 21.83 0.90
CA VAL A 40 17.79 23.01 0.14
C VAL A 40 17.96 24.26 1.01
N ILE A 41 18.53 25.32 0.43
CA ILE A 41 18.78 26.58 1.12
C ILE A 41 17.58 27.50 0.88
N SER A 42 16.91 27.95 1.93
CA SER A 42 15.82 28.92 1.81
C SER A 42 16.36 30.26 1.30
N PRO A 43 15.73 30.90 0.30
CA PRO A 43 14.36 30.68 -0.19
C PRO A 43 14.24 29.86 -1.49
N ASP A 44 15.25 29.06 -1.86
CA ASP A 44 15.30 28.38 -3.16
C ASP A 44 14.13 27.43 -3.39
N ALA A 45 13.59 27.46 -4.60
CA ALA A 45 12.49 26.62 -5.05
C ALA A 45 13.02 25.34 -5.70
N VAL A 46 13.17 24.28 -4.89
CA VAL A 46 13.62 22.95 -5.32
C VAL A 46 12.70 21.86 -4.78
N THR A 47 12.33 20.92 -5.63
CA THR A 47 11.42 19.81 -5.32
C THR A 47 11.93 18.48 -5.90
N LEU A 48 11.62 17.37 -5.21
CA LEU A 48 11.91 16.02 -5.69
C LEU A 48 10.70 15.49 -6.48
N THR A 49 10.90 15.06 -7.72
CA THR A 49 9.84 14.56 -8.61
C THR A 49 10.24 13.28 -9.34
N GLY A 50 9.29 12.69 -10.07
CA GLY A 50 9.52 11.53 -10.95
C GLY A 50 9.91 10.24 -10.23
N GLY A 51 10.43 9.28 -10.98
CA GLY A 51 10.90 7.99 -10.46
C GLY A 51 9.82 6.95 -10.15
N THR A 52 10.26 5.70 -10.09
CA THR A 52 9.42 4.51 -9.85
C THR A 52 9.78 3.91 -8.49
N ALA A 53 8.78 3.68 -7.65
CA ALA A 53 8.96 3.03 -6.35
C ALA A 53 8.62 1.54 -6.44
N THR A 54 9.49 0.69 -5.92
CA THR A 54 9.32 -0.77 -5.92
C THR A 54 9.72 -1.37 -4.58
N PHE A 55 8.95 -2.36 -4.12
CA PHE A 55 9.35 -3.27 -3.05
C PHE A 55 10.55 -4.13 -3.48
N SER A 56 11.31 -4.65 -2.51
CA SER A 56 12.46 -5.55 -2.74
C SER A 56 12.13 -6.74 -3.64
N ASP A 57 10.92 -7.26 -3.51
CA ASP A 57 10.35 -8.40 -4.22
C ASP A 57 8.80 -8.33 -4.09
N GLU A 58 8.06 -9.23 -4.71
CA GLU A 58 6.60 -9.28 -4.67
C GLU A 58 6.01 -9.94 -3.41
N ASP A 59 6.81 -10.71 -2.67
CA ASP A 59 6.31 -11.58 -1.60
C ASP A 59 5.65 -10.82 -0.45
N VAL A 60 4.85 -11.52 0.34
CA VAL A 60 4.16 -10.93 1.48
C VAL A 60 5.06 -10.96 2.70
N ALA A 61 5.39 -9.79 3.22
CA ALA A 61 6.16 -9.61 4.43
C ALA A 61 5.92 -8.20 5.02
N THR A 62 6.22 -8.05 6.30
CA THR A 62 6.36 -6.76 6.97
C THR A 62 7.80 -6.26 6.86
N GLY A 63 8.00 -4.94 6.91
CA GLY A 63 9.36 -4.36 6.90
C GLY A 63 10.09 -4.51 5.56
N LYS A 64 9.36 -4.63 4.45
CA LYS A 64 9.94 -4.72 3.11
C LYS A 64 10.51 -3.39 2.69
N THR A 65 11.76 -3.39 2.24
CA THR A 65 12.40 -2.20 1.67
C THR A 65 11.68 -1.78 0.39
N VAL A 66 11.36 -0.49 0.30
CA VAL A 66 10.89 0.17 -0.91
C VAL A 66 11.99 1.12 -1.38
N THR A 67 12.35 0.98 -2.65
CA THR A 67 13.37 1.81 -3.31
C THR A 67 12.72 2.68 -4.36
N LEU A 68 13.09 3.97 -4.40
CA LEU A 68 12.65 4.91 -5.42
C LEU A 68 13.81 5.18 -6.38
N THR A 69 13.64 4.79 -7.65
CA THR A 69 14.68 4.92 -8.69
C THR A 69 14.24 5.92 -9.76
N GLY A 70 15.21 6.68 -10.32
CA GLY A 70 14.94 7.65 -11.38
C GLY A 70 14.22 8.93 -10.93
N ALA A 71 14.29 9.27 -9.63
CA ALA A 71 13.83 10.56 -9.14
C ALA A 71 14.79 11.69 -9.58
N THR A 72 14.26 12.89 -9.79
CA THR A 72 15.01 14.06 -10.24
C THR A 72 14.62 15.32 -9.46
N LEU A 73 15.46 16.35 -9.53
CA LEU A 73 15.14 17.67 -8.99
C LEU A 73 14.34 18.49 -10.02
N SER A 74 13.43 19.33 -9.54
CA SER A 74 12.63 20.26 -10.34
C SER A 74 12.37 21.54 -9.56
N GLY A 75 12.09 22.63 -10.24
CA GLY A 75 11.90 23.96 -9.67
C GLY A 75 12.80 25.01 -10.33
N ALA A 76 12.59 26.28 -9.99
CA ALA A 76 13.32 27.39 -10.60
C ALA A 76 14.83 27.34 -10.29
N ASP A 77 15.18 26.87 -9.09
CA ASP A 77 16.56 26.88 -8.59
C ASP A 77 17.22 25.49 -8.66
N ALA A 78 16.54 24.49 -9.24
CA ALA A 78 17.02 23.10 -9.26
C ALA A 78 18.39 22.91 -9.94
N GLY A 79 18.77 23.80 -10.86
CA GLY A 79 20.08 23.77 -11.52
C GLY A 79 21.27 24.06 -10.59
N ASN A 80 21.02 24.64 -9.41
CA ASN A 80 22.07 24.92 -8.41
C ASN A 80 22.41 23.69 -7.54
N TYR A 81 21.71 22.57 -7.74
CA TYR A 81 21.75 21.41 -6.87
C TYR A 81 21.96 20.12 -7.66
N SER A 82 22.59 19.14 -7.01
CA SER A 82 22.65 17.75 -7.50
C SER A 82 21.96 16.82 -6.51
N LEU A 83 21.25 15.81 -7.01
CA LEU A 83 20.62 14.79 -6.17
C LEU A 83 21.63 13.65 -5.95
N GLY A 84 22.12 13.51 -4.72
CA GLY A 84 23.08 12.47 -4.36
C GLY A 84 22.42 11.11 -4.14
N SER A 85 21.58 11.01 -3.10
CA SER A 85 20.86 9.77 -2.77
C SER A 85 19.41 10.04 -2.38
N VAL A 86 18.57 9.02 -2.55
CA VAL A 86 17.18 9.02 -2.06
C VAL A 86 17.04 7.88 -1.05
N ALA A 87 16.64 8.21 0.18
CA ALA A 87 16.51 7.24 1.25
C ALA A 87 15.41 6.22 0.95
N THR A 88 15.65 4.94 1.28
CA THR A 88 14.64 3.87 1.21
C THR A 88 13.66 3.96 2.38
N THR A 89 12.45 3.44 2.19
CA THR A 89 11.46 3.28 3.28
C THR A 89 11.11 1.80 3.46
N GLN A 90 10.47 1.44 4.56
CA GLN A 90 10.03 0.07 4.85
C GLN A 90 8.50 0.02 4.93
N GLN A 91 7.87 -0.90 4.20
CA GLN A 91 6.42 -1.06 4.14
C GLN A 91 6.03 -2.53 4.20
N THR A 92 4.73 -2.80 4.31
CA THR A 92 4.17 -4.16 4.37
C THR A 92 3.47 -4.50 3.06
N SER A 93 3.79 -5.68 2.52
CA SER A 93 2.98 -6.36 1.51
C SER A 93 2.13 -7.41 2.22
N GLN A 94 0.80 -7.35 2.08
CA GLN A 94 -0.16 -8.22 2.79
C GLN A 94 -0.86 -9.16 1.81
N ARG A 95 -0.95 -10.47 2.09
CA ARG A 95 -1.85 -11.34 1.29
C ARG A 95 -3.26 -10.82 1.49
N TRP A 96 -4.07 -10.80 0.43
CA TRP A 96 -5.51 -10.50 0.51
C TRP A 96 -6.09 -11.22 1.73
N LYS A 97 -6.33 -10.47 2.80
CA LYS A 97 -7.04 -10.99 3.95
C LYS A 97 -8.49 -10.94 3.51
N SER A 98 -9.03 -12.09 3.09
CA SER A 98 -10.48 -12.25 3.02
C SER A 98 -11.03 -11.62 4.29
N LEU A 99 -11.91 -10.63 4.18
CA LEU A 99 -12.58 -10.03 5.33
C LEU A 99 -13.26 -11.19 6.06
N GLU A 100 -12.62 -11.72 7.08
CA GLU A 100 -13.24 -12.64 8.00
C GLU A 100 -14.34 -11.82 8.63
N THR A 101 -15.55 -12.13 8.19
CA THR A 101 -16.81 -11.80 8.82
C THR A 101 -16.72 -12.40 10.21
N SER A 102 -16.02 -11.74 11.15
CA SER A 102 -15.78 -12.28 12.49
C SER A 102 -17.07 -12.48 13.29
N GLN A 103 -18.26 -12.27 12.70
CA GLN A 103 -19.55 -12.74 13.21
C GLN A 103 -20.50 -13.06 12.05
N LEU A 104 -20.52 -14.29 11.54
CA LEU A 104 -21.78 -14.86 11.01
C LEU A 104 -21.92 -16.33 11.39
N THR A 105 -21.83 -16.59 12.70
CA THR A 105 -22.49 -17.76 13.31
C THR A 105 -24.00 -17.49 13.35
N ILE A 106 -24.68 -17.46 12.21
CA ILE A 106 -26.13 -17.70 12.16
C ILE A 106 -26.44 -18.69 11.03
N ARG A 107 -26.25 -19.97 11.36
CA ARG A 107 -27.11 -21.12 11.01
C ARG A 107 -27.67 -21.14 9.57
N TYR A 108 -27.01 -21.88 8.67
CA TYR A 108 -27.72 -22.61 7.61
C TYR A 108 -27.95 -24.06 8.05
N THR A 109 -28.86 -24.24 9.00
CA THR A 109 -29.66 -25.46 9.15
C THR A 109 -31.07 -24.93 8.92
N THR A 110 -31.70 -25.02 7.74
CA THR A 110 -31.67 -26.03 6.68
C THR A 110 -32.08 -25.38 5.35
N ALA A 111 -31.95 -26.15 4.26
CA ALA A 111 -32.58 -25.95 2.95
C ALA A 111 -31.90 -24.99 1.96
N THR A 112 -31.83 -25.54 0.76
CA THR A 112 -31.43 -25.01 -0.54
C THR A 112 -31.77 -23.53 -0.79
N THR A 113 -30.85 -22.90 -1.53
CA THR A 113 -30.96 -21.66 -2.32
C THR A 113 -30.42 -20.41 -1.64
N ALA A 114 -29.31 -19.91 -2.20
CA ALA A 114 -28.56 -18.75 -1.78
C ALA A 114 -29.39 -17.45 -1.71
N GLN A 115 -29.23 -16.69 -0.62
CA GLN A 115 -29.40 -15.24 -0.63
C GLN A 115 -28.36 -14.61 0.34
N ARG A 116 -27.30 -14.11 -0.28
CA ARG A 116 -26.59 -12.84 -0.02
C ARG A 116 -26.32 -12.42 1.43
N TYR A 117 -25.03 -12.45 1.73
CA TYR A 117 -24.28 -11.65 2.69
C TYR A 117 -24.76 -10.18 2.82
N ASP A 118 -25.07 -9.73 4.03
CA ASP A 118 -24.89 -8.34 4.46
C ASP A 118 -24.71 -8.26 5.99
N GLN A 119 -23.68 -7.53 6.43
CA GLN A 119 -23.28 -7.34 7.83
C GLN A 119 -23.74 -5.96 8.33
N THR A 120 -24.84 -5.86 9.09
CA THR A 120 -25.02 -4.72 10.01
C THR A 120 -25.91 -5.04 11.22
N LEU A 121 -25.31 -4.88 12.41
CA LEU A 121 -25.92 -4.40 13.67
C LEU A 121 -27.01 -5.21 14.40
N ASN A 122 -26.53 -5.94 15.42
CA ASN A 122 -26.94 -5.81 16.83
C ASN A 122 -28.39 -6.20 17.24
N GLY A 123 -28.59 -7.44 17.70
CA GLY A 123 -29.47 -7.73 18.85
C GLY A 123 -30.72 -8.60 18.62
N VAL A 124 -30.74 -9.74 19.34
CA VAL A 124 -31.89 -10.55 19.82
C VAL A 124 -32.47 -11.64 18.90
N ILE A 125 -32.24 -12.90 19.32
CA ILE A 125 -33.03 -14.09 18.99
C ILE A 125 -34.09 -14.23 20.10
N SER A 126 -35.36 -14.44 19.77
CA SER A 126 -36.34 -15.02 20.71
C SER A 126 -36.81 -16.39 20.20
N PRO A 127 -36.87 -17.44 21.04
CA PRO A 127 -37.15 -18.81 20.61
C PRO A 127 -38.65 -19.13 20.66
N GLY A 128 -39.16 -19.92 19.69
CA GLY A 128 -40.50 -20.48 19.76
C GLY A 128 -40.88 -21.42 18.60
N CYS A 129 -40.72 -22.73 18.85
CA CYS A 129 -41.42 -23.91 18.26
C CYS A 129 -41.14 -24.24 16.77
N GLY A 130 -40.89 -25.48 16.31
CA GLY A 130 -40.86 -26.84 16.87
C GLY A 130 -40.41 -27.86 15.79
N ASN A 131 -39.90 -29.03 16.19
CA ASN A 131 -39.41 -30.11 15.30
C ASN A 131 -40.55 -31.04 14.81
N LEU A 132 -40.43 -31.62 13.60
CA LEU A 132 -40.58 -33.07 13.24
C LEU A 132 -41.00 -33.28 11.75
N ASP A 133 -40.17 -33.95 10.93
CA ASP A 133 -40.58 -35.17 10.20
C ASP A 133 -39.37 -35.94 9.61
N ARG A 134 -39.47 -37.26 9.73
CA ARG A 134 -38.55 -38.31 9.30
C ARG A 134 -38.79 -38.64 7.82
N ARG A 135 -37.72 -38.90 7.06
CA ARG A 135 -37.62 -40.03 6.11
C ARG A 135 -36.27 -40.00 5.37
N ASN A 136 -35.32 -40.76 5.91
CA ASN A 136 -34.17 -41.26 5.20
C ASN A 136 -34.65 -42.49 4.40
N SER A 137 -34.59 -42.45 3.07
CA SER A 137 -34.94 -43.60 2.23
C SER A 137 -33.87 -43.78 1.15
N ASN A 138 -33.27 -44.98 1.19
CA ASN A 138 -32.66 -45.72 0.09
C ASN A 138 -31.15 -45.59 -0.16
N ILE A 139 -30.37 -46.54 0.39
CA ILE A 139 -29.27 -47.20 -0.33
C ILE A 139 -29.53 -48.71 -0.28
N LEU A 140 -29.53 -49.28 -1.48
CA LEU A 140 -29.79 -50.66 -1.89
C LEU A 140 -28.53 -51.52 -1.75
N GLY A 141 -28.71 -52.84 -1.59
CA GLY A 141 -27.67 -53.87 -1.81
C GLY A 141 -27.46 -54.79 -0.63
#